data_AF-A0A356QZ69-F1
#
_entry.id   AF-A0A356QZ69-F1
#
_cell.length_a   1.000
_cell.length_b   1.000
_cell.length_c   1.000
_cell.angle_alpha   90.00
_cell.angle_beta   90.00
_cell.angle_gamma   90.00
#
_symmetry.space_group_name_H-M   'P 1'
#
loop_
_entity.id
_entity.type
_entity.pdbx_description
1 polymer ?
#
loop_
_entity_poly.entity_id
_entity_poly.type
_entity_poly.pdbx_seq_one_letter_code
_entity_poly.pdbx_strand_id
1 'polypeptide(L)'
;NIGAKPTATTLKIQNAVELSNADCAQKGRRIQLNLKQGASGATLSVGGRYPADCGASTYRRTLLSHGPHVYGVFKALWQQLGGTLSGGWRYAKTPDSAMTAAELESVSLAEVIRYINKFSNNVMARNLLLTLGSNQPPATPAKAATVIKKWLDQSGVTMPKLNIDNGAGLSRDARISAQGLAALLESAATWPWWTEFLGSLPIAEVDGSLKKRFHNIARPGRLRLKTGLLKDARSLAGYVIDRNGDLWVVVILHNGPRAAQPIGIEIQHRILETLF
;
A
#
# COMPACT_ATOMS: atom_id res chain seq x y z
N ASN A 1 -2.60 -9.79 28.50
CA ASN A 1 -2.78 -8.36 28.18
C ASN A 1 -3.10 -8.16 26.71
N ILE A 2 -4.10 -7.32 26.40
CA ILE A 2 -4.49 -6.97 25.02
C ILE A 2 -4.25 -5.47 24.83
N GLY A 3 -3.63 -5.10 23.72
CA GLY A 3 -3.36 -3.70 23.40
C GLY A 3 -3.36 -3.45 21.90
N ALA A 4 -3.53 -2.18 21.52
CA ALA A 4 -3.38 -1.71 20.16
C ALA A 4 -2.11 -0.85 20.06
N LYS A 5 -1.42 -0.95 18.91
CA LYS A 5 -0.27 -0.12 18.56
C LYS A 5 -0.54 0.60 17.23
N PRO A 6 -0.38 1.94 17.15
CA PRO A 6 -0.10 2.85 18.26
C PRO A 6 -1.27 2.92 19.26
N THR A 7 -0.98 3.31 20.51
CA THR A 7 -2.02 3.59 21.51
C THR A 7 -2.77 4.86 21.12
N ALA A 8 -4.09 4.86 21.30
CA ALA A 8 -4.93 6.01 21.03
C ALA A 8 -5.93 6.21 22.18
N THR A 9 -6.03 7.43 22.73
CA THR A 9 -6.97 7.73 23.83
C THR A 9 -8.44 7.65 23.42
N THR A 10 -8.71 7.61 22.12
CA THR A 10 -10.05 7.46 21.52
C THR A 10 -10.44 6.00 21.28
N LEU A 11 -9.57 5.04 21.61
CA LEU A 11 -9.86 3.61 21.51
C LEU A 11 -9.97 3.00 22.91
N LYS A 12 -11.16 2.51 23.27
CA LYS A 12 -11.36 1.70 24.46
C LYS A 12 -11.30 0.22 24.08
N ILE A 13 -10.45 -0.55 24.76
CA ILE A 13 -10.39 -2.01 24.58
C ILE A 13 -11.05 -2.67 25.79
N GLN A 14 -12.05 -3.50 25.55
CA GLN A 14 -12.69 -4.34 26.55
C GLN A 14 -12.22 -5.78 26.35
N ASN A 15 -11.50 -6.32 27.33
CA ASN A 15 -11.01 -7.69 27.29
C ASN A 15 -11.99 -8.62 28.00
N ALA A 16 -12.56 -9.56 27.25
CA ALA A 16 -13.40 -10.65 27.72
C ALA A 16 -12.88 -12.01 27.20
N VAL A 17 -11.58 -12.11 26.96
CA VAL A 17 -10.94 -13.36 26.51
C VAL A 17 -10.82 -14.34 27.66
N GLU A 18 -11.32 -15.55 27.45
CA GLU A 18 -11.12 -16.70 28.33
C GLU A 18 -9.81 -17.40 27.99
N LEU A 19 -8.98 -17.65 29.00
CA LEU A 19 -7.78 -18.48 28.82
C LEU A 19 -8.15 -19.96 28.81
N SER A 20 -7.38 -20.77 28.09
CA SER A 20 -7.56 -22.21 27.99
C SER A 20 -6.22 -22.95 27.94
N ASN A 21 -6.24 -24.25 28.19
CA ASN A 21 -5.07 -25.14 28.09
C ASN A 21 -5.03 -25.89 26.74
N ALA A 22 -5.73 -25.39 25.72
CA ALA A 22 -5.71 -25.99 24.40
C ALA A 22 -4.33 -25.83 23.74
N ASP A 23 -4.04 -26.65 22.73
CA ASP A 23 -2.79 -26.56 21.98
C ASP A 23 -2.65 -25.24 21.20
N CYS A 24 -1.41 -24.93 20.82
CA CYS A 24 -1.08 -23.68 20.13
C CYS A 24 -1.37 -23.68 18.63
N ALA A 25 -1.74 -24.82 18.01
CA ALA A 25 -1.82 -24.94 16.56
C ALA A 25 -2.92 -24.02 15.97
N GLN A 26 -3.97 -23.76 16.75
CA GLN A 26 -5.08 -22.89 16.36
C GLN A 26 -5.15 -21.61 17.22
N LYS A 27 -4.02 -21.19 17.82
CA LYS A 27 -4.00 -20.02 18.71
C LYS A 27 -4.58 -18.78 18.04
N GLY A 28 -5.48 -18.10 18.75
CA GLY A 28 -6.11 -16.88 18.24
C GLY A 28 -7.19 -17.08 17.18
N ARG A 29 -7.46 -18.29 16.69
CA ARG A 29 -8.53 -18.56 15.71
C ARG A 29 -9.93 -18.37 16.30
N ARG A 30 -10.08 -18.60 17.61
CA ARG A 30 -11.33 -18.43 18.36
C ARG A 30 -11.51 -17.01 18.93
N ILE A 31 -10.59 -16.09 18.64
CA ILE A 31 -10.73 -14.70 19.07
C ILE A 31 -11.78 -14.00 18.20
N GLN A 32 -12.70 -13.33 18.87
CA GLN A 32 -13.74 -12.52 18.26
C GLN A 32 -13.45 -11.05 18.54
N LEU A 33 -13.54 -10.24 17.50
CA LEU A 33 -13.33 -8.79 17.56
C LEU A 33 -14.64 -8.11 17.21
N ASN A 34 -15.26 -7.44 18.18
CA ASN A 34 -16.46 -6.64 17.96
C ASN A 34 -16.10 -5.15 18.11
N LEU A 35 -16.18 -4.41 17.01
CA LEU A 35 -15.85 -2.99 16.97
C LEU A 35 -17.14 -2.16 16.93
N LYS A 36 -17.35 -1.34 17.95
CA LYS A 36 -18.40 -0.31 17.97
C LYS A 36 -17.75 1.04 17.71
N GLN A 37 -18.00 1.62 16.54
CA GLN A 37 -17.53 2.96 16.19
C GLN A 37 -18.51 4.02 16.69
N GLY A 38 -17.96 5.14 17.15
CA GLY A 38 -18.70 6.35 17.47
C GLY A 38 -18.07 7.57 16.81
N ALA A 39 -18.72 8.73 16.93
CA ALA A 39 -18.24 9.96 16.29
C ALA A 39 -16.86 10.39 16.81
N SER A 40 -16.58 10.18 18.11
CA SER A 40 -15.36 10.65 18.80
C SER A 40 -14.28 9.58 19.01
N GLY A 41 -14.55 8.31 18.67
CA GLY A 41 -13.69 7.18 19.01
C GLY A 41 -14.32 5.82 18.71
N ALA A 42 -13.76 4.75 19.27
CA ALA A 42 -14.32 3.41 19.15
C ALA A 42 -14.12 2.58 20.42
N THR A 43 -14.99 1.61 20.62
CA THR A 43 -14.82 0.55 21.61
C THR A 43 -14.63 -0.78 20.90
N LEU A 44 -13.52 -1.45 21.17
CA LEU A 44 -13.22 -2.80 20.71
C LEU A 44 -13.44 -3.79 21.85
N SER A 45 -14.45 -4.64 21.74
CA SER A 45 -14.64 -5.78 22.63
C SER A 45 -13.93 -7.00 22.03
N VAL A 46 -13.03 -7.59 22.80
CA VAL A 46 -12.25 -8.78 22.41
C VAL A 46 -12.69 -9.95 23.28
N GLY A 47 -13.26 -10.97 22.67
CA GLY A 47 -13.76 -12.15 23.36
C GLY A 47 -13.29 -13.46 22.72
N GLY A 48 -13.80 -14.57 23.23
CA GLY A 48 -13.45 -15.91 22.79
C GLY A 48 -12.37 -16.56 23.65
N ARG A 49 -11.80 -17.67 23.16
CA ARG A 49 -10.81 -18.46 23.91
C ARG A 49 -9.40 -18.34 23.36
N TYR A 50 -8.41 -18.23 24.25
CA TYR A 50 -7.00 -18.16 23.92
C TYR A 50 -6.15 -19.13 24.77
N PRO A 51 -5.33 -20.00 24.15
CA PRO A 51 -4.36 -20.83 24.87
C PRO A 51 -3.34 -20.01 25.68
N ALA A 52 -3.22 -20.24 26.98
CA ALA A 52 -2.39 -19.42 27.87
C ALA A 52 -0.88 -19.45 27.50
N ASP A 53 -0.37 -20.62 27.13
CA ASP A 53 1.07 -20.88 26.97
C ASP A 53 1.59 -20.65 25.53
N CYS A 54 0.81 -19.99 24.68
CA CYS A 54 1.10 -19.90 23.24
C CYS A 54 1.69 -18.55 22.78
N GLY A 55 2.11 -17.72 23.73
CA GLY A 55 2.69 -16.39 23.48
C GLY A 55 1.68 -15.41 22.88
N ALA A 56 2.16 -14.32 22.27
CA ALA A 56 1.30 -13.28 21.71
C ALA A 56 0.84 -13.59 20.28
N SER A 57 -0.36 -13.12 19.93
CA SER A 57 -0.87 -13.04 18.55
C SER A 57 -1.05 -11.58 18.12
N THR A 58 -0.69 -11.28 16.87
CA THR A 58 -0.84 -9.94 16.28
C THR A 58 -1.90 -9.93 15.20
N TYR A 59 -2.84 -8.99 15.28
CA TYR A 59 -3.90 -8.78 14.30
C TYR A 59 -3.78 -7.40 13.67
N ARG A 60 -3.83 -7.32 12.34
CA ARG A 60 -3.91 -6.04 11.61
C ARG A 60 -5.37 -5.70 11.35
N ARG A 61 -5.86 -4.59 11.90
CA ARG A 61 -7.25 -4.14 11.79
C ARG A 61 -7.30 -2.61 11.71
N THR A 62 -8.25 -2.10 10.93
CA THR A 62 -8.63 -0.68 10.96
C THR A 62 -9.66 -0.48 12.06
N LEU A 63 -9.27 0.16 13.15
CA LEU A 63 -10.11 0.29 14.36
C LEU A 63 -10.77 1.67 14.50
N LEU A 64 -10.17 2.71 13.95
CA LEU A 64 -10.61 4.09 14.09
C LEU A 64 -10.74 4.74 12.70
N SER A 65 -11.68 5.67 12.55
CA SER A 65 -11.67 6.61 11.43
C SER A 65 -10.56 7.66 11.63
N HIS A 66 -10.30 8.46 10.59
CA HIS A 66 -9.11 9.33 10.53
C HIS A 66 -9.01 10.32 11.72
N GLY A 67 -10.05 11.13 11.95
CA GLY A 67 -10.09 12.11 13.03
C GLY A 67 -9.85 11.54 14.43
N PRO A 68 -10.63 10.54 14.89
CA PRO A 68 -10.37 9.91 16.18
C PRO A 68 -9.00 9.26 16.26
N HIS A 69 -8.50 8.68 15.16
CA HIS A 69 -7.15 8.09 15.14
C HIS A 69 -6.07 9.15 15.38
N VAL A 70 -6.06 10.22 14.59
CA VAL A 70 -5.05 11.29 14.69
C VAL A 70 -5.08 11.94 16.06
N TYR A 71 -6.26 12.40 16.52
CA TYR A 71 -6.37 13.03 17.84
C TYR A 71 -5.99 12.06 18.97
N GLY A 72 -6.48 10.82 18.92
CA GLY A 72 -6.24 9.84 19.98
C GLY A 72 -4.77 9.46 20.12
N VAL A 73 -4.07 9.26 19.00
CA VAL A 73 -2.63 8.97 19.00
C VAL A 73 -1.83 10.19 19.44
N PHE A 74 -2.15 11.39 18.92
CA PHE A 74 -1.48 12.63 19.29
C PHE A 74 -1.62 12.89 20.80
N LYS A 75 -2.84 12.81 21.34
CA LYS A 75 -3.09 13.02 22.77
C LYS A 75 -2.38 11.98 23.64
N ALA A 76 -2.35 10.71 23.21
CA ALA A 76 -1.63 9.67 23.94
C ALA A 76 -0.12 9.95 24.02
N LEU A 77 0.50 10.34 22.90
CA LEU A 77 1.92 10.69 22.86
C LEU A 77 2.21 11.97 23.66
N TRP A 78 1.36 12.98 23.55
CA TRP A 78 1.50 14.22 24.31
C TRP A 78 1.47 13.98 25.83
N GLN A 79 0.54 13.13 26.30
CA GLN A 79 0.46 12.74 27.71
C GLN A 79 1.67 11.94 28.18
N GLN A 80 2.23 11.08 27.33
CA GLN A 80 3.46 10.34 27.66
C GLN A 80 4.67 11.28 27.81
N LEU A 81 4.67 12.41 27.12
CA LEU A 81 5.69 13.45 27.25
C LEU A 81 5.43 14.41 28.43
N GLY A 82 4.40 14.16 29.26
CA GLY A 82 4.02 14.99 30.40
C GLY A 82 3.07 16.15 30.09
N GLY A 83 2.64 16.27 28.83
CA GLY A 83 1.72 17.32 28.40
C GLY A 83 0.25 17.03 28.75
N THR A 84 -0.55 18.08 28.92
CA THR A 84 -2.00 17.98 29.14
C THR A 84 -2.78 18.65 28.01
N LEU A 85 -3.92 18.06 27.62
CA LEU A 85 -4.89 18.63 26.67
C LEU A 85 -6.30 18.49 27.23
N SER A 86 -6.89 19.62 27.63
CA SER A 86 -8.29 19.73 28.03
C SER A 86 -9.21 19.80 26.79
N GLY A 87 -10.49 19.43 26.96
CA GLY A 87 -11.46 19.41 25.86
C GLY A 87 -11.37 18.19 24.92
N GLY A 88 -12.05 18.30 23.77
CA GLY A 88 -12.21 17.24 22.76
C GLY A 88 -11.63 17.61 21.40
N TRP A 89 -12.11 16.95 20.35
CA TRP A 89 -11.67 17.17 18.97
C TRP A 89 -12.85 17.35 18.03
N ARG A 90 -12.66 18.09 16.93
CA ARG A 90 -13.63 18.26 15.84
C ARG A 90 -12.91 18.56 14.53
N TYR A 91 -13.57 18.29 13.40
CA TYR A 91 -13.13 18.82 12.12
C TYR A 91 -13.52 20.30 12.01
N ALA A 92 -12.57 21.16 11.64
CA ALA A 92 -12.79 22.59 11.43
C ALA A 92 -11.70 23.16 10.50
N LYS A 93 -11.99 24.29 9.85
CA LYS A 93 -10.96 25.11 9.21
C LYS A 93 -10.07 25.72 10.30
N THR A 94 -8.76 25.70 10.12
CA THR A 94 -7.83 26.43 10.98
C THR A 94 -8.13 27.94 10.91
N PRO A 95 -8.27 28.65 12.05
CA PRO A 95 -8.46 30.09 12.05
C PRO A 95 -7.28 30.82 11.43
N ASP A 96 -7.53 31.91 10.71
CA ASP A 96 -6.46 32.68 10.03
C ASP A 96 -5.52 33.38 11.04
N SER A 97 -5.94 33.53 12.30
CA SER A 97 -5.12 34.06 13.40
C SER A 97 -4.29 33.00 14.15
N ALA A 98 -4.36 31.73 13.76
CA ALA A 98 -3.61 30.68 14.42
C ALA A 98 -2.11 30.83 14.15
N MET A 99 -1.29 30.61 15.17
CA MET A 99 0.17 30.55 15.03
C MET A 99 0.61 29.09 14.81
N THR A 100 1.52 28.87 13.87
CA THR A 100 2.13 27.55 13.64
C THR A 100 2.97 27.17 14.86
N ALA A 101 2.57 26.11 15.56
CA ALA A 101 3.31 25.61 16.73
C ALA A 101 4.46 24.67 16.36
N ALA A 102 4.29 23.89 15.28
CA ALA A 102 5.29 22.96 14.77
C ALA A 102 4.97 22.61 13.31
N GLU A 103 6.01 22.29 12.56
CA GLU A 103 5.93 21.78 11.19
C GLU A 103 6.77 20.50 11.10
N LEU A 104 6.29 19.54 10.31
CA LEU A 104 6.99 18.30 10.04
C LEU A 104 6.95 18.04 8.54
N GLU A 105 8.12 18.05 7.93
CA GLU A 105 8.26 17.67 6.53
C GLU A 105 8.18 16.14 6.39
N SER A 106 7.49 15.67 5.34
CA SER A 106 7.49 14.25 5.02
C SER A 106 8.84 13.82 4.44
N VAL A 107 9.05 12.51 4.36
CA VAL A 107 10.10 11.95 3.49
C VAL A 107 9.92 12.41 2.04
N SER A 108 11.00 12.37 1.27
CA SER A 108 11.00 12.76 -0.14
C SER A 108 9.97 11.96 -0.98
N LEU A 109 9.52 12.53 -2.10
CA LEU A 109 8.63 11.84 -3.04
C LEU A 109 9.25 10.52 -3.55
N ALA A 110 10.56 10.48 -3.76
CA ALA A 110 11.27 9.25 -4.15
C ALA A 110 11.10 8.15 -3.09
N GLU A 111 11.18 8.48 -1.80
CA GLU A 111 10.91 7.52 -0.73
C GLU A 111 9.44 7.11 -0.66
N VAL A 112 8.51 8.04 -0.82
CA VAL A 112 7.08 7.73 -0.91
C VAL A 112 6.81 6.72 -2.03
N ILE A 113 7.36 6.95 -3.22
CA ILE A 113 7.23 6.06 -4.39
C ILE A 113 7.89 4.69 -4.11
N ARG A 114 9.05 4.66 -3.44
CA ARG A 114 9.68 3.41 -2.98
C ARG A 114 8.76 2.62 -2.07
N TYR A 115 8.14 3.25 -1.07
CA TYR A 115 7.17 2.57 -0.20
C TYR A 115 5.95 2.07 -0.96
N ILE A 116 5.43 2.86 -1.91
CA ILE A 116 4.32 2.46 -2.79
C ILE A 116 4.71 1.21 -3.59
N ASN A 117 5.85 1.23 -4.28
CA ASN A 117 6.20 0.19 -5.23
C ASN A 117 6.71 -1.08 -4.55
N LYS A 118 7.60 -0.98 -3.55
CA LYS A 118 8.14 -2.13 -2.81
C LYS A 118 7.04 -2.91 -2.07
N PHE A 119 6.14 -2.20 -1.40
CA PHE A 119 5.11 -2.83 -0.55
C PHE A 119 3.73 -2.88 -1.19
N SER A 120 3.57 -2.36 -2.41
CA SER A 120 2.28 -2.23 -3.11
C SER A 120 1.23 -1.52 -2.26
N ASN A 121 1.60 -0.38 -1.66
CA ASN A 121 0.77 0.31 -0.69
C ASN A 121 -0.37 1.11 -1.36
N ASN A 122 -1.58 0.55 -1.30
CA ASN A 122 -2.78 1.12 -1.92
C ASN A 122 -3.19 2.49 -1.35
N VAL A 123 -3.03 2.70 -0.04
CA VAL A 123 -3.43 3.96 0.60
C VAL A 123 -2.50 5.09 0.14
N MET A 124 -1.19 4.81 0.10
CA MET A 124 -0.21 5.78 -0.38
C MET A 124 -0.41 6.08 -1.88
N ALA A 125 -0.68 5.07 -2.71
CA ALA A 125 -0.97 5.29 -4.14
C ALA A 125 -2.22 6.16 -4.37
N ARG A 126 -3.29 5.94 -3.59
CA ARG A 126 -4.50 6.77 -3.63
C ARG A 126 -4.23 8.21 -3.20
N ASN A 127 -3.48 8.40 -2.13
CA ASN A 127 -3.13 9.74 -1.66
C ASN A 127 -2.25 10.48 -2.67
N LEU A 128 -1.24 9.81 -3.26
CA LEU A 128 -0.42 10.39 -4.31
C LEU A 128 -1.27 10.81 -5.52
N LEU A 129 -2.21 9.96 -5.95
CA LEU A 129 -3.16 10.33 -7.00
C LEU A 129 -3.95 11.59 -6.62
N LEU A 130 -4.53 11.63 -5.41
CA LEU A 130 -5.31 12.80 -4.96
C LEU A 130 -4.46 14.08 -4.89
N THR A 131 -3.19 13.98 -4.48
CA THR A 131 -2.24 15.11 -4.49
C THR A 131 -2.04 15.66 -5.90
N LEU A 132 -1.96 14.83 -6.93
CA LEU A 132 -1.86 15.32 -8.31
C LEU A 132 -3.11 16.10 -8.75
N GLY A 133 -4.27 15.83 -8.16
CA GLY A 133 -5.54 16.50 -8.43
C GLY A 133 -5.90 17.64 -7.47
N SER A 134 -4.99 18.07 -6.57
CA SER A 134 -5.33 18.95 -5.45
C SER A 134 -5.34 20.44 -5.78
N ASN A 135 -4.91 20.86 -6.97
CA ASN A 135 -4.86 22.27 -7.37
C ASN A 135 -6.23 22.97 -7.32
N GLN A 136 -7.34 22.21 -7.44
CA GLN A 136 -8.70 22.72 -7.29
C GLN A 136 -9.48 21.85 -6.30
N PRO A 137 -9.57 22.25 -5.02
CA PRO A 137 -10.33 21.52 -4.01
C PRO A 137 -11.83 21.37 -4.37
N PRO A 138 -12.49 20.26 -4.00
CA PRO A 138 -11.89 19.05 -3.43
C PRO A 138 -11.09 18.29 -4.50
N ALA A 139 -9.98 17.68 -4.08
CA ALA A 139 -9.24 16.75 -4.91
C ALA A 139 -10.12 15.53 -5.24
N THR A 140 -10.12 15.09 -6.49
CA THR A 140 -10.86 13.89 -6.91
C THR A 140 -9.97 13.01 -7.79
N PRO A 141 -10.21 11.68 -7.82
CA PRO A 141 -9.48 10.80 -8.70
C PRO A 141 -9.65 11.17 -10.19
N ALA A 142 -10.83 11.65 -10.59
CA ALA A 142 -11.09 12.12 -11.95
C ALA A 142 -10.23 13.34 -12.33
N LYS A 143 -10.14 14.35 -11.44
CA LYS A 143 -9.27 15.53 -11.66
C LYS A 143 -7.80 15.11 -11.80
N ALA A 144 -7.34 14.21 -10.93
CA ALA A 144 -5.98 13.69 -10.98
C ALA A 144 -5.71 12.86 -12.25
N ALA A 145 -6.68 12.06 -12.70
CA ALA A 145 -6.58 11.30 -13.94
C ALA A 145 -6.41 12.21 -15.16
N THR A 146 -7.10 13.35 -15.20
CA THR A 146 -6.91 14.38 -16.24
C THR A 146 -5.50 14.95 -16.23
N VAL A 147 -4.95 15.24 -15.04
CA VAL A 147 -3.56 15.71 -14.89
C VAL A 147 -2.57 14.67 -15.43
N ILE A 148 -2.75 13.39 -15.09
CA ILE A 148 -1.88 12.31 -15.57
C ILE A 148 -1.97 12.15 -17.09
N LYS A 149 -3.18 12.16 -17.67
CA LYS A 149 -3.38 12.04 -19.13
C LYS A 149 -2.70 13.19 -19.87
N LYS A 150 -2.91 14.43 -19.42
CA LYS A 150 -2.24 15.61 -19.99
C LYS A 150 -0.72 15.48 -19.93
N TRP A 151 -0.18 15.01 -18.81
CA TRP A 151 1.26 14.81 -18.65
C TRP A 151 1.81 13.71 -19.58
N LEU A 152 1.07 12.60 -19.76
CA LEU A 152 1.44 11.54 -20.71
C LEU A 152 1.50 12.08 -22.14
N ASP A 153 0.48 12.85 -22.56
CA ASP A 153 0.44 13.47 -23.88
C ASP A 153 1.62 14.42 -24.09
N GLN A 154 1.92 15.27 -23.09
CA GLN A 154 3.08 16.18 -23.10
C GLN A 154 4.42 15.44 -23.14
N SER A 155 4.47 14.22 -22.60
CA SER A 155 5.66 13.38 -22.59
C SER A 155 5.77 12.49 -23.84
N GLY A 156 4.85 12.63 -24.81
CA GLY A 156 4.84 11.82 -26.03
C GLY A 156 4.42 10.37 -25.84
N VAL A 157 3.80 10.01 -24.70
CA VAL A 157 3.42 8.64 -24.37
C VAL A 157 1.94 8.41 -24.62
N THR A 158 1.62 7.79 -25.75
CA THR A 158 0.22 7.53 -26.15
C THR A 158 -0.36 6.29 -25.47
N MET A 159 -1.36 6.48 -24.61
CA MET A 159 -2.04 5.39 -23.87
C MET A 159 -3.58 5.41 -24.02
N PRO A 160 -4.13 5.14 -25.21
CA PRO A 160 -5.56 5.33 -25.50
C PRO A 160 -6.49 4.41 -24.70
N LYS A 161 -5.97 3.27 -24.21
CA LYS A 161 -6.72 2.30 -23.40
C LYS A 161 -6.58 2.54 -21.89
N LEU A 162 -5.93 3.63 -21.47
CA LEU A 162 -5.71 3.94 -20.07
C LEU A 162 -6.99 4.49 -19.42
N ASN A 163 -7.50 3.75 -18.44
CA ASN A 163 -8.53 4.21 -17.52
C ASN A 163 -8.01 4.18 -16.08
N ILE A 164 -7.88 5.36 -15.48
CA ILE A 164 -7.45 5.53 -14.09
C ILE A 164 -8.71 5.77 -13.25
N ASP A 165 -8.97 4.87 -12.32
CA ASP A 165 -10.06 5.03 -11.34
C ASP A 165 -9.50 5.52 -10.00
N ASN A 166 -8.89 4.64 -9.20
CA ASN A 166 -8.43 4.97 -7.85
C ASN A 166 -6.90 5.05 -7.67
N GLY A 167 -6.12 4.85 -8.74
CA GLY A 167 -4.64 4.93 -8.70
C GLY A 167 -3.92 3.76 -8.01
N ALA A 168 -4.62 2.94 -7.22
CA ALA A 168 -4.02 1.78 -6.54
C ALA A 168 -4.19 0.46 -7.31
N GLY A 169 -5.00 0.44 -8.38
CA GLY A 169 -5.27 -0.78 -9.14
C GLY A 169 -6.20 -1.76 -8.42
N LEU A 170 -6.96 -1.31 -7.41
CA LEU A 170 -8.00 -2.11 -6.75
C LEU A 170 -9.34 -2.12 -7.51
N SER A 171 -9.48 -1.25 -8.50
CA SER A 171 -10.70 -1.10 -9.27
C SER A 171 -10.89 -2.20 -10.30
N ARG A 172 -12.13 -2.64 -10.49
CA ARG A 172 -12.51 -3.50 -11.63
C ARG A 172 -12.73 -2.72 -12.92
N ASP A 173 -12.71 -1.39 -12.86
CA ASP A 173 -12.90 -0.51 -14.02
C ASP A 173 -11.58 0.04 -14.56
N ALA A 174 -10.50 -0.02 -13.78
CA ALA A 174 -9.17 0.38 -14.23
C ALA A 174 -8.74 -0.46 -15.46
N ARG A 175 -8.19 0.21 -16.48
CA ARG A 175 -7.74 -0.42 -17.73
C ARG A 175 -6.38 0.13 -18.12
N ILE A 176 -5.55 -0.76 -18.65
CA ILE A 176 -4.26 -0.44 -19.27
C ILE A 176 -3.92 -1.58 -20.25
N SER A 177 -3.32 -1.25 -21.39
CA SER A 177 -2.81 -2.28 -22.31
C SER A 177 -1.36 -2.63 -21.98
N ALA A 178 -0.94 -3.86 -22.31
CA ALA A 178 0.45 -4.26 -22.14
C ALA A 178 1.40 -3.37 -22.95
N GLN A 179 1.04 -3.07 -24.19
CA GLN A 179 1.81 -2.18 -25.08
C GLN A 179 1.90 -0.75 -24.53
N GLY A 180 0.80 -0.19 -24.02
CA GLY A 180 0.82 1.17 -23.46
C GLY A 180 1.67 1.26 -22.19
N LEU A 181 1.63 0.23 -21.34
CA LEU A 181 2.49 0.15 -20.16
C LEU A 181 3.96 -0.06 -20.55
N ALA A 182 4.23 -0.84 -21.59
CA ALA A 182 5.59 -1.02 -22.10
C ALA A 182 6.16 0.30 -22.63
N ALA A 183 5.41 1.02 -23.47
CA ALA A 183 5.80 2.34 -23.98
C ALA A 183 6.08 3.36 -22.87
N LEU A 184 5.26 3.35 -21.80
CA LEU A 184 5.50 4.17 -20.62
C LEU A 184 6.82 3.80 -19.92
N LEU A 185 7.10 2.50 -19.75
CA LEU A 185 8.33 2.03 -19.11
C LEU A 185 9.57 2.29 -19.97
N GLU A 186 9.47 2.16 -21.29
CA GLU A 186 10.55 2.53 -22.22
C GLU A 186 10.86 4.02 -22.13
N SER A 187 9.81 4.86 -22.14
CA SER A 187 9.97 6.32 -21.99
C SER A 187 10.59 6.68 -20.63
N ALA A 188 10.14 6.03 -19.56
CA ALA A 188 10.63 6.27 -18.20
C ALA A 188 12.13 6.00 -18.04
N ALA A 189 12.72 5.14 -18.88
CA ALA A 189 14.15 4.87 -18.88
C ALA A 189 15.01 6.02 -19.42
N THR A 190 14.38 7.00 -20.08
CA THR A 190 15.07 8.19 -20.63
C THR A 190 14.88 9.44 -19.76
N TRP A 191 14.03 9.39 -18.74
CA TRP A 191 13.72 10.55 -17.91
C TRP A 191 14.80 10.81 -16.84
N PRO A 192 14.99 12.07 -16.41
CA PRO A 192 16.04 12.43 -15.44
C PRO A 192 15.95 11.70 -14.09
N TRP A 193 14.76 11.26 -13.69
CA TRP A 193 14.49 10.54 -12.43
C TRP A 193 14.42 9.01 -12.60
N TRP A 194 15.00 8.49 -13.69
CA TRP A 194 15.06 7.06 -13.99
C TRP A 194 15.59 6.22 -12.83
N THR A 195 16.68 6.66 -12.21
CA THR A 195 17.37 5.95 -11.13
C THR A 195 16.49 5.74 -9.91
N GLU A 196 15.73 6.75 -9.53
CA GLU A 196 14.78 6.74 -8.41
C GLU A 196 13.60 5.84 -8.73
N PHE A 197 13.07 5.93 -9.96
CA PHE A 197 11.98 5.07 -10.40
C PHE A 197 12.41 3.59 -10.42
N LEU A 198 13.54 3.26 -11.05
CA LEU A 198 14.10 1.91 -11.07
C LEU A 198 14.43 1.39 -9.66
N GLY A 199 14.94 2.27 -8.79
CA GLY A 199 15.23 1.98 -7.38
C GLY A 199 13.98 1.65 -6.56
N SER A 200 12.83 2.23 -6.93
CA SER A 200 11.56 2.02 -6.26
C SER A 200 10.94 0.63 -6.52
N LEU A 201 11.24 0.01 -7.66
CA LEU A 201 10.65 -1.27 -8.06
C LEU A 201 11.20 -2.44 -7.23
N PRO A 202 10.36 -3.40 -6.78
CA PRO A 202 10.82 -4.61 -6.11
C PRO A 202 11.91 -5.35 -6.88
N ILE A 203 12.93 -5.82 -6.17
CA ILE A 203 14.02 -6.63 -6.73
C ILE A 203 13.72 -8.10 -6.40
N ALA A 204 13.73 -8.96 -7.43
CA ALA A 204 13.53 -10.40 -7.23
C ALA A 204 14.53 -10.99 -6.22
N GLU A 205 14.04 -11.88 -5.37
CA GLU A 205 14.78 -12.55 -4.28
C GLU A 205 15.31 -11.65 -3.15
N VAL A 206 15.23 -10.32 -3.29
CA VAL A 206 15.83 -9.38 -2.33
C VAL A 206 14.76 -8.71 -1.49
N ASP A 207 13.77 -8.05 -2.11
CA ASP A 207 12.85 -7.18 -1.38
C ASP A 207 11.43 -7.10 -1.94
N GLY A 208 10.60 -6.34 -1.21
CA GLY A 208 9.22 -6.05 -1.57
C GLY A 208 8.37 -7.29 -1.83
N SER A 209 7.47 -7.17 -2.79
CA SER A 209 6.57 -8.26 -3.20
C SER A 209 7.26 -9.40 -4.00
N LEU A 210 8.55 -9.26 -4.32
CA LEU A 210 9.32 -10.27 -5.06
C LEU A 210 10.37 -11.00 -4.22
N LYS A 211 10.52 -10.66 -2.93
CA LYS A 211 11.50 -11.26 -2.02
C LYS A 211 11.54 -12.80 -2.02
N LYS A 212 10.41 -13.46 -2.29
CA LYS A 212 10.30 -14.93 -2.33
C LYS A 212 9.92 -15.48 -3.72
N ARG A 213 10.24 -14.75 -4.79
CA ARG A 213 9.83 -15.07 -6.16
C ARG A 213 11.02 -15.09 -7.09
N PHE A 214 10.92 -15.93 -8.13
CA PHE A 214 11.91 -16.08 -9.20
C PHE A 214 13.27 -16.62 -8.74
N HIS A 215 13.25 -17.46 -7.70
CA HIS A 215 14.42 -18.18 -7.23
C HIS A 215 15.07 -18.99 -8.37
N ASN A 216 16.38 -18.82 -8.53
CA ASN A 216 17.19 -19.55 -9.50
C ASN A 216 16.90 -19.26 -10.98
N ILE A 217 16.14 -18.21 -11.31
CA ILE A 217 16.02 -17.77 -12.72
C ILE A 217 17.24 -16.95 -13.13
N ALA A 218 17.62 -15.98 -12.30
CA ALA A 218 18.65 -15.01 -12.62
C ALA A 218 19.38 -14.58 -11.36
N ARG A 219 20.59 -14.05 -11.50
CA ARG A 219 21.32 -13.47 -10.37
C ARG A 219 20.51 -12.32 -9.75
N PRO A 220 20.51 -12.16 -8.41
CA PRO A 220 19.82 -11.05 -7.75
C PRO A 220 20.17 -9.70 -8.36
N GLY A 221 19.16 -8.83 -8.49
CA GLY A 221 19.31 -7.50 -9.07
C GLY A 221 18.97 -7.36 -10.57
N ARG A 222 18.89 -8.48 -11.32
CA ARG A 222 18.54 -8.45 -12.75
C ARG A 222 17.06 -8.23 -13.03
N LEU A 223 16.17 -8.56 -12.09
CA LEU A 223 14.71 -8.42 -12.25
C LEU A 223 14.20 -7.34 -11.28
N ARG A 224 13.67 -6.25 -11.84
CA ARG A 224 13.07 -5.14 -11.10
C ARG A 224 11.65 -4.90 -11.60
N LEU A 225 10.65 -5.45 -10.90
CA LEU A 225 9.29 -5.56 -11.42
C LEU A 225 8.25 -5.20 -10.37
N LYS A 226 7.22 -4.46 -10.78
CA LYS A 226 6.01 -4.25 -9.99
C LYS A 226 5.04 -5.41 -10.19
N THR A 227 4.52 -5.95 -9.08
CA THR A 227 3.48 -6.99 -9.08
C THR A 227 2.07 -6.41 -8.99
N GLY A 228 1.07 -7.12 -9.54
CA GLY A 228 -0.35 -6.91 -9.26
C GLY A 228 -1.09 -8.24 -9.04
N LEU A 229 -2.04 -8.23 -8.10
CA LEU A 229 -2.87 -9.40 -7.78
C LEU A 229 -4.27 -8.93 -7.32
N LEU A 230 -5.30 -9.43 -8.00
CA LEU A 230 -6.69 -9.38 -7.57
C LEU A 230 -7.31 -10.76 -7.77
N LYS A 231 -8.54 -10.98 -7.29
CA LYS A 231 -9.32 -12.13 -7.75
C LYS A 231 -9.43 -12.06 -9.29
N ASP A 232 -9.15 -13.16 -9.97
CA ASP A 232 -9.22 -13.28 -11.44
C ASP A 232 -8.27 -12.38 -12.24
N ALA A 233 -7.27 -11.76 -11.61
CA ALA A 233 -6.26 -10.96 -12.32
C ALA A 233 -4.88 -11.04 -11.66
N ARG A 234 -3.83 -11.15 -12.47
CA ARG A 234 -2.44 -11.14 -12.04
C ARG A 234 -1.58 -10.42 -13.06
N SER A 235 -0.72 -9.54 -12.60
CA SER A 235 0.18 -8.78 -13.47
C SER A 235 1.59 -8.67 -12.94
N LEU A 236 2.52 -8.41 -13.85
CA LEU A 236 3.92 -8.15 -13.57
C LEU A 236 4.45 -7.20 -14.65
N ALA A 237 5.11 -6.12 -14.26
CA ALA A 237 5.67 -5.17 -15.21
C ALA A 237 6.93 -4.49 -14.68
N GLY A 238 7.91 -4.19 -15.54
CA GLY A 238 9.13 -3.47 -15.17
C GLY A 238 10.29 -3.87 -16.07
N TYR A 239 11.49 -3.95 -15.48
CA TYR A 239 12.73 -4.12 -16.22
C TYR A 239 13.45 -5.42 -15.86
N VAL A 240 14.03 -6.05 -16.88
CA VAL A 240 14.79 -7.29 -16.78
C VAL A 240 16.10 -7.13 -17.54
N ILE A 241 17.21 -7.49 -16.93
CA ILE A 241 18.51 -7.61 -17.61
C ILE A 241 18.71 -9.08 -17.97
N ASP A 242 18.70 -9.43 -19.25
CA ASP A 242 18.75 -10.82 -19.74
C ASP A 242 20.12 -11.49 -19.53
N ARG A 243 20.37 -12.69 -20.06
CA ARG A 243 21.69 -13.36 -19.95
C ARG A 243 22.86 -12.61 -20.61
N ASN A 244 22.60 -11.81 -21.65
CA ASN A 244 23.61 -11.09 -22.42
C ASN A 244 23.94 -9.72 -21.82
N GLY A 245 23.07 -9.20 -20.95
CA GLY A 245 23.22 -7.87 -20.36
C GLY A 245 22.29 -6.82 -20.95
N ASP A 246 21.39 -7.22 -21.87
CA ASP A 246 20.46 -6.31 -22.51
C ASP A 246 19.29 -6.00 -21.57
N LEU A 247 18.87 -4.73 -21.55
CA LEU A 247 17.76 -4.25 -20.74
C LEU A 247 16.44 -4.41 -21.50
N TRP A 248 15.55 -5.23 -20.96
CA TRP A 248 14.22 -5.49 -21.47
C TRP A 248 13.15 -4.81 -20.62
N VAL A 249 12.16 -4.23 -21.30
CA VAL A 249 10.86 -3.92 -20.68
C VAL A 249 9.97 -5.15 -20.80
N VAL A 250 9.50 -5.66 -19.66
CA VAL A 250 8.59 -6.80 -19.61
C VAL A 250 7.25 -6.35 -19.04
N VAL A 251 6.16 -6.70 -19.72
CA VAL A 251 4.79 -6.47 -19.25
C VAL A 251 3.95 -7.73 -19.47
N ILE A 252 3.42 -8.25 -18.37
CA ILE A 252 2.58 -9.46 -18.34
C ILE A 252 1.27 -9.11 -17.64
N LEU A 253 0.15 -9.14 -18.36
CA LEU A 253 -1.19 -8.86 -17.83
C LEU A 253 -2.10 -10.09 -18.05
N HIS A 254 -2.40 -10.83 -16.98
CA HIS A 254 -3.29 -11.99 -17.01
C HIS A 254 -4.63 -11.64 -16.39
N ASN A 255 -5.71 -11.77 -17.17
CA ASN A 255 -7.07 -11.70 -16.67
C ASN A 255 -7.77 -13.03 -16.94
N GLY A 256 -8.40 -13.62 -15.93
CA GLY A 256 -9.16 -14.85 -16.05
C GLY A 256 -9.32 -15.60 -14.72
N PRO A 257 -10.25 -16.58 -14.63
CA PRO A 257 -10.65 -17.21 -13.36
C PRO A 257 -9.50 -17.86 -12.57
N ARG A 258 -8.44 -18.30 -13.28
CA ARG A 258 -7.26 -18.95 -12.67
C ARG A 258 -6.05 -18.03 -12.54
N ALA A 259 -6.13 -16.76 -12.96
CA ALA A 259 -4.97 -15.86 -12.96
C ALA A 259 -4.36 -15.65 -11.56
N ALA A 260 -5.21 -15.63 -10.52
CA ALA A 260 -4.76 -15.47 -9.14
C ALA A 260 -4.11 -16.74 -8.54
N GLN A 261 -4.39 -17.92 -9.12
CA GLN A 261 -3.95 -19.23 -8.65
C GLN A 261 -2.45 -19.47 -8.95
N PRO A 262 -1.83 -20.55 -8.43
CA PRO A 262 -0.41 -20.85 -8.66
C PRO A 262 0.01 -20.89 -10.13
N ILE A 263 -0.87 -21.34 -11.03
CA ILE A 263 -0.60 -21.35 -12.47
C ILE A 263 -0.26 -19.95 -13.03
N GLY A 264 -0.87 -18.89 -12.48
CA GLY A 264 -0.54 -17.52 -12.90
C GLY A 264 0.87 -17.09 -12.49
N ILE A 265 1.42 -17.66 -11.41
CA ILE A 265 2.82 -17.45 -11.00
C ILE A 265 3.74 -18.24 -11.93
N GLU A 266 3.39 -19.49 -12.24
CA GLU A 266 4.17 -20.37 -13.12
C GLU A 266 4.31 -19.78 -14.52
N ILE A 267 3.24 -19.23 -15.10
CA ILE A 267 3.31 -18.56 -16.41
C ILE A 267 4.29 -17.38 -16.38
N GLN A 268 4.22 -16.53 -15.34
CA GLN A 268 5.16 -15.42 -15.19
C GLN A 268 6.60 -15.90 -15.04
N HIS A 269 6.81 -17.02 -14.34
CA HIS A 269 8.12 -17.64 -14.15
C HIS A 269 8.70 -18.13 -15.47
N ARG A 270 7.93 -18.95 -16.20
CA ARG A 270 8.36 -19.54 -17.48
C ARG A 270 8.62 -18.49 -18.56
N ILE A 271 7.81 -17.43 -18.63
CA ILE A 271 8.06 -16.32 -19.57
C ILE A 271 9.38 -15.61 -19.24
N LEU A 272 9.67 -15.34 -17.97
CA LEU A 272 10.92 -14.66 -17.61
C LEU A 272 12.14 -15.57 -17.77
N GLU A 273 11.97 -16.87 -17.55
CA GLU A 273 13.02 -17.87 -17.77
C GLU A 273 13.51 -17.88 -19.22
N THR A 274 12.70 -17.54 -20.22
CA THR A 274 13.17 -17.49 -21.62
C THR A 274 14.22 -16.40 -21.88
N LEU A 275 14.40 -15.45 -20.97
CA LEU A 275 15.44 -14.40 -21.05
C LEU A 275 16.78 -14.86 -20.46
N PHE A 276 16.84 -16.03 -19.82
CA PHE A 276 18.00 -16.55 -19.08
C PHE A 276 18.38 -17.96 -19.49
#